data_AF-W5TI80-F1
#
_entry.id   AF-W5TI80-F1
#
_cell.length_a   1.000
_cell.length_b   1.000
_cell.length_c   1.000
_cell.angle_alpha   90.00
_cell.angle_beta   90.00
_cell.angle_gamma   90.00
#
_symmetry.space_group_name_H-M   'P 1'
#
loop_
_entity.id
_entity.type
_entity.pdbx_description
1 polymer ?
#
loop_
_entity_poly.entity_id
_entity_poly.type
_entity_poly.pdbx_seq_one_letter_code
_entity_poly.pdbx_strand_id
1 'polypeptide(L)'
;MDSDSRADGTHAAAVTMADERIGFNDTVAAAVTRRVGSMPALYVVLVVFATWMGLATWGPLHSADPYPFPFLLFVNNVAQLVLCLIILVGQRVLSAADDDRSIQTHRNTEAIFAQVADLQAHLDRHDRALSRGLSLLESTPHPWIRRHRVQPPPQARDQAVSTNDRIAVWLTRRLGSVWAFYFALISQLLWVLLSEFGIQTVDPYPFAFMAFLSTLAQLIFMIVIMVGQDVLGRTGDRRSEQTFLDAEAILHECRRMKARLNAQDRVIDSLTGYVTGRVSEQLGRALHETSERVDHQARAHAVMTTGQAPADAAALRHWDELTETDRQTYRTQARGIGENLAAIGYFMVPAFEAAYEIGFDDEEIGLLARFEYERRMARLRAERLDRGPHEDPDDAQPLPWHDLPQSGRIRYLQAARRIPVIISGAGFQVLRSTRPHLAAAPAG
;
A
#
# COMPACT_ATOMS: atom_id res chain seq x y z
N MET A 1 26.51 -13.05 15.96
CA MET A 1 26.19 -14.32 15.27
C MET A 1 24.90 -14.04 14.52
N ASP A 2 25.08 -13.57 13.28
CA ASP A 2 24.04 -13.01 12.42
C ASP A 2 22.99 -14.05 12.07
N SER A 3 21.74 -13.78 12.44
CA SER A 3 20.58 -14.38 11.79
C SER A 3 20.02 -13.34 10.82
N ASP A 4 20.73 -13.22 9.71
CA ASP A 4 20.31 -12.53 8.49
C ASP A 4 19.12 -13.31 7.90
N SER A 5 17.91 -12.97 8.34
CA SER A 5 16.68 -13.51 7.78
C SER A 5 16.47 -12.90 6.40
N ARG A 6 17.01 -13.59 5.40
CA ARG A 6 16.74 -13.45 3.97
C ARG A 6 15.27 -13.04 3.74
N ALA A 7 15.06 -11.76 3.48
CA ALA A 7 13.94 -11.29 2.69
C ALA A 7 14.21 -11.71 1.24
N ASP A 8 14.05 -13.01 0.97
CA ASP A 8 14.17 -13.53 -0.38
C ASP A 8 12.91 -13.17 -1.16
N GLY A 9 13.13 -12.55 -2.31
CA GLY A 9 12.09 -11.96 -3.12
C GLY A 9 11.14 -13.01 -3.65
N THR A 10 9.87 -12.88 -3.27
CA THR A 10 8.78 -13.21 -4.18
C THR A 10 8.02 -11.92 -4.45
N HIS A 11 8.63 -11.05 -5.26
CA HIS A 11 7.83 -10.47 -6.34
C HIS A 11 7.20 -11.66 -7.04
N ALA A 12 5.93 -11.95 -6.72
CA ALA A 12 5.11 -12.78 -7.55
C ALA A 12 5.09 -12.10 -8.91
N ALA A 13 6.06 -12.48 -9.73
CA ALA A 13 6.14 -12.12 -11.12
C ALA A 13 4.73 -12.29 -11.68
N ALA A 14 4.25 -11.28 -12.39
CA ALA A 14 3.10 -11.43 -13.24
C ALA A 14 3.29 -12.73 -14.02
N VAL A 15 2.56 -13.79 -13.62
CA VAL A 15 2.60 -15.08 -14.29
C VAL A 15 1.91 -14.85 -15.62
N THR A 16 2.70 -14.35 -16.56
CA THR A 16 2.46 -14.48 -17.98
C THR A 16 2.68 -15.96 -18.28
N MET A 17 1.78 -16.54 -19.06
CA MET A 17 1.82 -17.91 -19.58
C MET A 17 1.26 -19.01 -18.67
N ALA A 18 -0.05 -19.02 -18.51
CA ALA A 18 -0.80 -20.23 -18.83
C ALA A 18 -1.29 -20.09 -20.29
N ASP A 19 -0.38 -20.32 -21.22
CA ASP A 19 -0.67 -20.51 -22.64
C ASP A 19 -1.37 -21.87 -22.76
N GLU A 20 -2.65 -21.90 -22.37
CA GLU A 20 -3.54 -23.00 -22.70
C GLU A 20 -3.75 -22.94 -24.20
N ARG A 21 -2.81 -23.57 -24.94
CA ARG A 21 -2.69 -23.64 -26.40
C ARG A 21 -3.97 -23.19 -27.11
N ILE A 22 -4.10 -21.88 -27.27
CA ILE A 22 -5.11 -21.31 -28.15
C ILE A 22 -4.68 -21.84 -29.51
N GLY A 23 -5.50 -22.71 -30.11
CA GLY A 23 -5.16 -23.27 -31.41
C GLY A 23 -4.87 -22.11 -32.35
N PHE A 24 -3.91 -22.24 -33.27
CA PHE A 24 -3.61 -21.19 -34.25
C PHE A 24 -4.89 -20.61 -34.89
N ASN A 25 -5.87 -21.48 -35.14
CA ASN A 25 -7.19 -21.14 -35.66
C ASN A 25 -8.03 -20.25 -34.72
N ASP A 26 -7.95 -20.45 -33.40
CA ASP A 26 -8.65 -19.67 -32.39
C ASP A 26 -8.04 -18.26 -32.26
N THR A 27 -6.71 -18.15 -32.36
CA THR A 27 -6.01 -16.85 -32.38
C THR A 27 -6.38 -16.05 -33.63
N VAL A 28 -6.39 -16.71 -34.79
CA VAL A 28 -6.80 -16.09 -36.06
C VAL A 28 -8.25 -15.66 -35.98
N ALA A 29 -9.15 -16.51 -35.49
CA ALA A 29 -10.57 -16.18 -35.36
C ALA A 29 -10.80 -14.97 -34.44
N ALA A 30 -10.14 -14.92 -33.29
CA ALA A 30 -10.22 -13.79 -32.37
C ALA A 30 -9.67 -12.48 -32.99
N ALA A 31 -8.54 -12.55 -33.69
CA ALA A 31 -7.94 -11.39 -34.36
C ALA A 31 -8.82 -10.85 -35.50
N VAL A 32 -9.37 -11.74 -36.33
CA VAL A 32 -10.28 -11.38 -37.42
C VAL A 32 -11.57 -10.78 -36.85
N THR A 33 -12.16 -11.40 -35.82
CA THR A 33 -13.37 -10.88 -35.15
C THR A 33 -13.16 -9.46 -34.64
N ARG A 34 -12.01 -9.19 -34.01
CA ARG A 34 -11.66 -7.85 -33.52
C ARG A 34 -11.48 -6.83 -34.65
N ARG A 35 -10.86 -7.22 -35.77
CA ARG A 35 -10.68 -6.33 -36.93
C ARG A 35 -11.99 -6.06 -37.68
N VAL A 36 -12.79 -7.09 -37.90
CA VAL A 36 -14.08 -7.01 -38.62
C VAL A 36 -15.08 -6.14 -37.84
N GLY A 37 -15.08 -6.23 -36.51
CA GLY A 37 -15.95 -5.41 -35.65
C GLY A 37 -15.56 -3.93 -35.54
N SER A 38 -14.63 -3.43 -36.36
CA SER A 38 -14.12 -2.05 -36.28
C SER A 38 -14.74 -1.13 -37.33
N MET A 39 -14.92 0.16 -37.00
CA MET A 39 -15.43 1.18 -37.94
C MET A 39 -14.58 1.31 -39.23
N PRO A 40 -13.24 1.24 -39.21
CA PRO A 40 -12.44 1.25 -40.43
C PRO A 40 -12.74 0.08 -41.38
N ALA A 41 -12.99 -1.12 -40.85
CA ALA A 41 -13.33 -2.28 -41.67
C ALA A 41 -14.63 -2.07 -42.46
N LEU A 42 -15.64 -1.45 -41.82
CA LEU A 42 -16.88 -1.07 -42.50
C LEU A 42 -16.61 -0.15 -43.70
N TYR A 43 -15.80 0.89 -43.52
CA TYR A 43 -15.47 1.82 -44.62
C TYR A 43 -14.72 1.12 -45.76
N VAL A 44 -13.77 0.25 -45.44
CA VAL A 44 -13.03 -0.52 -46.46
C VAL A 44 -14.00 -1.39 -47.27
N VAL A 45 -14.91 -2.11 -46.61
CA VAL A 45 -15.90 -2.94 -47.30
C VAL A 45 -16.80 -2.08 -48.18
N LEU A 46 -17.33 -0.97 -47.67
CA LEU A 46 -18.19 -0.07 -48.46
C LEU A 46 -17.48 0.46 -49.71
N VAL A 47 -16.21 0.86 -49.59
CA VAL A 47 -15.41 1.32 -50.73
C VAL A 47 -15.21 0.20 -51.74
N VAL A 48 -14.82 -1.01 -51.30
CA VAL A 48 -14.61 -2.16 -52.19
C VAL A 48 -15.89 -2.51 -52.97
N PHE A 49 -17.03 -2.57 -52.29
CA PHE A 49 -18.32 -2.86 -52.94
C PHE A 49 -18.74 -1.76 -53.91
N ALA A 50 -18.61 -0.48 -53.53
CA ALA A 50 -18.93 0.65 -54.40
C ALA A 50 -18.03 0.70 -55.64
N THR A 51 -16.73 0.46 -55.47
CA THR A 51 -15.76 0.39 -56.57
C THR A 51 -16.07 -0.77 -57.51
N TRP A 52 -16.36 -1.97 -56.99
CA TRP A 52 -16.73 -3.12 -57.81
C TRP A 52 -18.03 -2.85 -58.59
N MET A 53 -19.06 -2.36 -57.92
CA MET A 53 -20.35 -2.05 -58.55
C MET A 53 -20.20 -0.98 -59.65
N GLY A 54 -19.38 0.05 -59.43
CA GLY A 54 -19.08 1.05 -60.46
C GLY A 54 -18.36 0.46 -61.68
N LEU A 55 -17.35 -0.40 -61.44
CA LEU A 55 -16.60 -1.07 -62.51
C LEU A 55 -17.43 -2.09 -63.28
N ALA A 56 -18.36 -2.80 -62.62
CA ALA A 56 -19.25 -3.76 -63.26
C ALA A 56 -20.40 -3.08 -64.03
N THR A 57 -20.82 -1.89 -63.61
CA THR A 57 -21.90 -1.14 -64.28
C THR A 57 -21.40 -0.38 -65.51
N TRP A 58 -20.27 0.34 -65.40
CA TRP A 58 -19.78 1.24 -66.44
C TRP A 58 -18.36 0.93 -66.93
N GLY A 59 -17.68 0.00 -66.28
CA GLY A 59 -16.28 -0.29 -66.53
C GLY A 59 -16.04 -1.60 -67.29
N PRO A 60 -14.78 -2.05 -67.35
CA PRO A 60 -14.38 -3.24 -68.11
C PRO A 60 -14.89 -4.56 -67.54
N LEU A 61 -15.46 -4.54 -66.32
CA LEU A 61 -15.99 -5.71 -65.62
C LEU A 61 -17.45 -6.04 -66.00
N HIS A 62 -18.06 -5.25 -66.91
CA HIS A 62 -19.46 -5.43 -67.32
C HIS A 62 -19.78 -6.81 -67.92
N SER A 63 -18.84 -7.40 -68.65
CA SER A 63 -19.00 -8.74 -69.22
C SER A 63 -18.79 -9.86 -68.19
N ALA A 64 -18.09 -9.59 -67.09
CA ALA A 64 -17.78 -10.58 -66.06
C ALA A 64 -18.88 -10.67 -64.99
N ASP A 65 -19.52 -9.55 -64.64
CA ASP A 65 -20.54 -9.50 -63.59
C ASP A 65 -21.66 -8.49 -63.93
N PRO A 66 -22.52 -8.81 -64.92
CA PRO A 66 -23.60 -7.91 -65.32
C PRO A 66 -24.66 -7.77 -64.23
N TYR A 67 -25.34 -6.63 -64.18
CA TYR A 67 -26.47 -6.41 -63.26
C TYR A 67 -27.51 -7.55 -63.41
N PRO A 68 -27.91 -8.26 -62.32
CA PRO A 68 -27.90 -7.85 -60.90
C PRO A 68 -26.67 -8.28 -60.07
N PHE A 69 -25.50 -8.43 -60.70
CA PHE A 69 -24.21 -8.81 -60.09
C PHE A 69 -24.18 -10.23 -59.48
N PRO A 70 -24.43 -11.31 -60.26
CA PRO A 70 -24.43 -12.68 -59.75
C PRO A 70 -23.14 -13.09 -59.04
N PHE A 71 -21.98 -12.65 -59.55
CA PHE A 71 -20.69 -12.99 -58.95
C PHE A 71 -20.49 -12.28 -57.61
N LEU A 72 -20.79 -10.98 -57.55
CA LEU A 72 -20.74 -10.21 -56.31
C LEU A 72 -21.71 -10.79 -55.27
N LEU A 73 -22.95 -11.11 -55.65
CA LEU A 73 -23.93 -11.73 -54.76
C LEU A 73 -23.46 -13.07 -54.20
N PHE A 74 -22.86 -13.90 -55.06
CA PHE A 74 -22.27 -15.18 -54.64
C PHE A 74 -21.11 -14.99 -53.66
N VAL A 75 -20.14 -14.14 -54.00
CA VAL A 75 -18.98 -13.86 -53.12
C VAL A 75 -19.43 -13.26 -51.79
N ASN A 76 -20.40 -12.33 -51.82
CA ASN A 76 -20.98 -11.75 -50.62
C ASN A 76 -21.64 -12.82 -49.74
N ASN A 77 -22.42 -13.72 -50.33
CA ASN A 77 -23.08 -14.79 -49.61
C ASN A 77 -22.08 -15.76 -48.94
N VAL A 78 -21.04 -16.17 -49.67
CA VAL A 78 -19.96 -17.02 -49.13
C VAL A 78 -19.21 -16.29 -48.02
N ALA A 79 -18.78 -15.05 -48.28
CA ALA A 79 -18.03 -14.24 -47.33
C ALA A 79 -18.83 -14.01 -46.04
N GLN A 80 -20.13 -13.71 -46.13
CA GLN A 80 -20.98 -13.47 -44.97
C GLN A 80 -21.15 -14.73 -44.12
N LEU A 81 -21.36 -15.91 -44.72
CA LEU A 81 -21.47 -17.16 -43.97
C LEU A 81 -20.16 -17.47 -43.22
N VAL A 82 -19.03 -17.34 -43.92
CA VAL A 82 -17.68 -17.50 -43.37
C VAL A 82 -17.45 -16.51 -42.22
N LEU A 83 -17.81 -15.25 -42.41
CA LEU A 83 -17.64 -14.20 -41.40
C LEU A 83 -18.47 -14.49 -40.15
N CYS A 84 -19.73 -14.91 -40.30
CA CYS A 84 -20.58 -15.29 -39.17
C CYS A 84 -19.96 -16.43 -38.35
N LEU A 85 -19.41 -17.45 -39.01
CA LEU A 85 -18.75 -18.57 -38.34
C LEU A 85 -17.46 -18.13 -37.64
N ILE A 86 -16.64 -17.31 -38.29
CA ILE A 86 -15.42 -16.75 -37.68
C ILE A 86 -15.76 -15.92 -36.44
N ILE A 87 -16.79 -15.07 -36.51
CA ILE A 87 -17.26 -14.27 -35.38
C ILE A 87 -17.71 -15.18 -34.24
N LEU A 88 -18.46 -16.24 -34.54
CA LEU A 88 -18.97 -17.17 -33.53
C LEU A 88 -17.83 -17.93 -32.82
N VAL A 89 -16.82 -18.39 -33.58
CA VAL A 89 -15.60 -18.99 -33.02
C VAL A 89 -14.85 -17.95 -32.17
N GLY A 90 -14.67 -16.73 -32.68
CA GLY A 90 -14.00 -15.64 -31.98
C GLY A 90 -14.68 -15.28 -30.67
N GLN A 91 -16.00 -15.19 -30.64
CA GLN A 91 -16.79 -14.93 -29.42
C GLN A 91 -16.61 -16.02 -28.38
N ARG A 92 -16.57 -17.29 -28.79
CA ARG A 92 -16.32 -18.41 -27.86
C ARG A 92 -14.93 -18.33 -27.23
N VAL A 93 -13.91 -18.05 -28.03
CA VAL A 93 -12.51 -17.92 -27.56
C VAL A 93 -12.37 -16.74 -26.60
N LEU A 94 -12.94 -15.59 -26.97
CA LEU A 94 -12.95 -14.40 -26.11
C LEU A 94 -13.69 -14.66 -24.79
N SER A 95 -14.85 -15.32 -24.85
CA SER A 95 -15.63 -15.70 -23.66
C SER A 95 -14.86 -16.61 -22.71
N ALA A 96 -14.14 -17.60 -23.23
CA ALA A 96 -13.33 -18.51 -22.41
C ALA A 96 -12.19 -17.76 -21.72
N ALA A 97 -11.45 -16.93 -22.47
CA ALA A 97 -10.38 -16.11 -21.91
C ALA A 97 -10.90 -15.11 -20.84
N ASP A 98 -12.10 -14.57 -21.05
CA ASP A 98 -12.74 -13.68 -20.08
C ASP A 98 -13.20 -14.42 -18.82
N ASP A 99 -13.68 -15.67 -18.94
CA ASP A 99 -14.04 -16.52 -17.81
C ASP A 99 -12.80 -16.89 -16.98
N ASP A 100 -11.67 -17.22 -17.62
CA ASP A 100 -10.40 -17.50 -16.92
C ASP A 100 -9.90 -16.28 -16.16
N ARG A 101 -9.96 -15.09 -16.80
CA ARG A 101 -9.61 -13.83 -16.13
C ARG A 101 -10.52 -13.57 -14.93
N SER A 102 -11.82 -13.86 -15.03
CA SER A 102 -12.78 -13.72 -13.93
C SER A 102 -12.37 -14.58 -12.72
N ILE A 103 -11.99 -15.84 -12.96
CA ILE A 103 -11.50 -16.75 -11.91
C ILE A 103 -10.21 -16.20 -11.28
N GLN A 104 -9.27 -15.71 -12.09
CA GLN A 104 -8.04 -15.12 -11.58
C GLN A 104 -8.28 -13.88 -10.72
N THR A 105 -9.14 -12.96 -11.17
CA THR A 105 -9.52 -11.76 -10.41
C THR A 105 -10.13 -12.15 -9.07
N HIS A 106 -11.05 -13.11 -9.06
CA HIS A 106 -11.67 -13.58 -7.82
C HIS A 106 -10.65 -14.16 -6.83
N ARG A 107 -9.73 -15.00 -7.30
CA ARG A 107 -8.64 -15.54 -6.46
C ARG A 107 -7.72 -14.45 -5.91
N ASN A 108 -7.39 -13.44 -6.73
CA ASN A 108 -6.59 -12.30 -6.28
C ASN A 108 -7.31 -11.51 -5.19
N THR A 109 -8.61 -11.26 -5.35
CA THR A 109 -9.43 -10.61 -4.31
C THR A 109 -9.45 -11.43 -3.02
N GLU A 110 -9.62 -12.76 -3.10
CA GLU A 110 -9.57 -13.62 -1.90
C GLU A 110 -8.22 -13.54 -1.18
N ALA A 111 -7.12 -13.51 -1.93
CA ALA A 111 -5.78 -13.33 -1.36
C ALA A 111 -5.63 -11.98 -0.65
N ILE A 112 -6.16 -10.90 -1.24
CA ILE A 112 -6.18 -9.58 -0.61
C ILE A 112 -6.99 -9.61 0.69
N PHE A 113 -8.19 -10.20 0.68
CA PHE A 113 -9.02 -10.31 1.89
C PHE A 113 -8.33 -11.15 2.98
N ALA A 114 -7.61 -12.21 2.62
CA ALA A 114 -6.84 -12.99 3.58
C ALA A 114 -5.72 -12.16 4.24
N GLN A 115 -4.99 -11.37 3.45
CA GLN A 115 -3.94 -10.47 3.97
C GLN A 115 -4.53 -9.37 4.87
N VAL A 116 -5.65 -8.77 4.47
CA VAL A 116 -6.35 -7.77 5.29
C VAL A 116 -6.80 -8.37 6.62
N ALA A 117 -7.34 -9.59 6.62
CA ALA A 117 -7.75 -10.29 7.83
C ALA A 117 -6.56 -10.58 8.76
N ASP A 118 -5.41 -11.00 8.22
CA ASP A 118 -4.19 -11.23 9.01
C ASP A 118 -3.65 -9.93 9.63
N LEU A 119 -3.59 -8.84 8.85
CA LEU A 119 -3.18 -7.52 9.34
C LEU A 119 -4.10 -7.03 10.46
N GLN A 120 -5.41 -7.23 10.33
CA GLN A 120 -6.36 -6.87 11.38
C GLN A 120 -6.18 -7.71 12.63
N ALA A 121 -5.99 -9.02 12.49
CA ALA A 121 -5.70 -9.90 13.63
C ALA A 121 -4.40 -9.52 14.33
N HIS A 122 -3.40 -9.06 13.58
CA HIS A 122 -2.16 -8.52 14.12
C HIS A 122 -2.40 -7.24 14.93
N LEU A 123 -3.17 -6.29 14.38
CA LEU A 123 -3.55 -5.07 15.10
C LEU A 123 -4.40 -5.35 16.34
N ASP A 124 -5.32 -6.32 16.30
CA ASP A 124 -6.11 -6.75 17.46
C ASP A 124 -5.24 -7.36 18.57
N ARG A 125 -4.10 -7.97 18.23
CA ARG A 125 -3.12 -8.42 19.23
C ARG A 125 -2.40 -7.22 19.88
N HIS A 126 -2.04 -6.20 19.10
CA HIS A 126 -1.41 -4.99 19.62
C HIS A 126 -2.36 -4.16 20.48
N ASP A 127 -3.61 -4.00 20.06
CA ASP A 127 -4.63 -3.30 20.84
C ASP A 127 -4.79 -3.95 22.23
N ARG A 128 -4.85 -5.27 22.30
CA ARG A 128 -4.93 -6.02 23.57
C ARG A 128 -3.68 -5.92 24.44
N ALA A 129 -2.51 -5.65 23.87
CA ALA A 129 -1.29 -5.44 24.63
C ALA A 129 -1.18 -4.00 25.16
N LEU A 130 -1.62 -3.02 24.37
CA LEU A 130 -1.57 -1.60 24.69
C LEU A 130 -2.68 -1.18 25.67
N SER A 131 -3.91 -1.66 25.46
CA SER A 131 -4.99 -1.46 26.39
C SER A 131 -5.11 -2.69 27.28
N ARG A 132 -5.17 -2.52 28.61
CA ARG A 132 -5.43 -3.61 29.56
C ARG A 132 -6.86 -4.19 29.40
N GLY A 133 -7.20 -4.72 28.22
CA GLY A 133 -8.49 -5.37 27.93
C GLY A 133 -9.61 -4.48 27.37
N LEU A 134 -9.35 -3.23 26.95
CA LEU A 134 -10.37 -2.38 26.31
C LEU A 134 -10.20 -2.44 24.79
N SER A 135 -11.08 -3.19 24.11
CA SER A 135 -11.23 -3.12 22.65
C SER A 135 -11.51 -1.66 22.28
N LEU A 136 -10.53 -0.97 21.70
CA LEU A 136 -10.65 0.46 21.39
C LEU A 136 -11.78 0.72 20.37
N LEU A 137 -12.13 -0.29 19.56
CA LEU A 137 -13.19 -0.26 18.55
C LEU A 137 -13.79 -1.67 18.33
N GLU A 138 -14.94 -1.95 18.92
CA GLU A 138 -15.80 -3.07 18.51
C GLU A 138 -16.17 -2.86 17.03
N SER A 139 -15.70 -3.74 16.14
CA SER A 139 -15.97 -3.56 14.71
C SER A 139 -16.09 -4.90 14.00
N THR A 140 -17.21 -5.06 13.32
CA THR A 140 -17.54 -6.24 12.51
C THR A 140 -17.01 -6.03 11.09
N PRO A 141 -16.42 -7.05 10.44
CA PRO A 141 -15.97 -6.96 9.05
C PRO A 141 -17.09 -6.54 8.09
N HIS A 142 -16.72 -5.94 6.96
CA HIS A 142 -17.66 -5.54 5.92
C HIS A 142 -18.50 -6.75 5.46
N PRO A 143 -19.85 -6.61 5.33
CA PRO A 143 -20.73 -7.74 5.03
C PRO A 143 -20.41 -8.41 3.68
N TRP A 144 -19.84 -7.65 2.73
CA TRP A 144 -19.42 -8.18 1.43
C TRP A 144 -18.35 -9.27 1.54
N ILE A 145 -17.39 -9.16 2.46
CA ILE A 145 -16.28 -10.13 2.58
C ILE A 145 -16.81 -11.54 2.85
N ARG A 146 -17.85 -11.66 3.68
CA ARG A 146 -18.54 -12.94 3.93
C ARG A 146 -19.33 -13.43 2.72
N ARG A 147 -20.00 -12.52 2.00
CA ARG A 147 -20.77 -12.86 0.79
C ARG A 147 -19.87 -13.30 -0.35
N HIS A 148 -18.75 -12.61 -0.56
CA HIS A 148 -17.76 -12.90 -1.60
C HIS A 148 -17.19 -14.31 -1.46
N ARG A 149 -16.91 -14.77 -0.23
CA ARG A 149 -16.39 -16.13 0.03
C ARG A 149 -17.37 -17.25 -0.37
N VAL A 150 -18.66 -16.95 -0.50
CA VAL A 150 -19.71 -17.91 -0.86
C VAL A 150 -20.09 -17.78 -2.33
N GLN A 151 -19.88 -16.60 -2.94
CA GLN A 151 -20.25 -16.36 -4.33
C GLN A 151 -19.13 -16.80 -5.29
N PRO A 152 -19.43 -17.70 -6.25
CA PRO A 152 -18.45 -18.10 -7.25
C PRO A 152 -18.14 -16.94 -8.23
N PRO A 153 -16.98 -16.97 -8.89
CA PRO A 153 -16.64 -15.98 -9.92
C PRO A 153 -17.69 -15.99 -11.05
N PRO A 154 -18.11 -14.83 -11.56
CA PRO A 154 -19.15 -14.72 -12.57
C PRO A 154 -18.60 -15.21 -13.90
N GLN A 155 -19.23 -16.25 -14.43
CA GLN A 155 -18.87 -16.88 -15.70
C GLN A 155 -20.05 -16.85 -16.67
N ALA A 156 -19.75 -16.85 -17.96
CA ALA A 156 -20.78 -16.78 -19.00
C ALA A 156 -21.77 -17.95 -18.93
N ARG A 157 -21.29 -19.13 -18.54
CA ARG A 157 -22.11 -20.34 -18.36
C ARG A 157 -23.18 -20.20 -17.26
N ASP A 158 -22.89 -19.42 -16.22
CA ASP A 158 -23.76 -19.30 -15.04
C ASP A 158 -24.90 -18.32 -15.32
N GLN A 159 -24.72 -17.43 -16.32
CA GLN A 159 -25.74 -16.47 -16.74
C GLN A 159 -26.69 -16.98 -17.81
N ALA A 160 -26.52 -18.21 -18.28
CA ALA A 160 -27.49 -18.92 -19.11
C ALA A 160 -28.64 -19.47 -18.26
N VAL A 161 -29.42 -18.56 -17.65
CA VAL A 161 -30.45 -18.89 -16.66
C VAL A 161 -31.72 -19.40 -17.35
N SER A 162 -32.09 -18.84 -18.52
CA SER A 162 -33.26 -19.27 -19.28
C SER A 162 -33.01 -20.56 -20.07
N THR A 163 -34.06 -21.35 -20.30
CA THR A 163 -34.03 -22.47 -21.26
C THR A 163 -33.59 -22.00 -22.65
N ASN A 164 -33.97 -20.80 -23.06
CA ASN A 164 -33.56 -20.21 -24.34
C ASN A 164 -32.07 -19.87 -24.36
N ASP A 165 -31.51 -19.35 -23.26
CA ASP A 165 -30.09 -19.03 -23.16
C ASP A 165 -29.24 -20.31 -23.21
N ARG A 166 -29.72 -21.39 -22.58
CA ARG A 166 -29.04 -22.70 -22.61
C ARG A 166 -29.00 -23.27 -24.02
N ILE A 167 -30.10 -23.16 -24.77
CA ILE A 167 -30.15 -23.57 -26.18
C ILE A 167 -29.19 -22.71 -27.00
N ALA A 168 -29.17 -21.39 -26.78
CA ALA A 168 -28.27 -20.49 -27.48
C ALA A 168 -26.79 -20.81 -27.18
N VAL A 169 -26.41 -21.00 -25.92
CA VAL A 169 -25.04 -21.37 -25.53
C VAL A 169 -24.65 -22.74 -26.12
N TRP A 170 -25.56 -23.70 -26.12
CA TRP A 170 -25.33 -25.00 -26.76
C TRP A 170 -25.11 -24.86 -28.27
N LEU A 171 -25.95 -24.09 -28.94
CA LEU A 171 -25.91 -23.86 -30.37
C LEU A 171 -24.64 -23.09 -30.77
N THR A 172 -24.28 -22.05 -30.01
CA THR A 172 -23.01 -21.31 -30.13
C THR A 172 -21.81 -22.22 -29.96
N ARG A 173 -21.82 -23.16 -29.00
CA ARG A 173 -20.71 -24.11 -28.83
C ARG A 173 -20.60 -25.08 -30.01
N ARG A 174 -21.73 -25.53 -30.57
CA ARG A 174 -21.73 -26.50 -31.67
C ARG A 174 -21.35 -25.87 -33.00
N LEU A 175 -21.94 -24.71 -33.31
CA LEU A 175 -21.72 -23.95 -34.54
C LEU A 175 -20.43 -23.12 -34.50
N GLY A 176 -20.00 -22.67 -33.32
CA GLY A 176 -18.72 -21.96 -33.09
C GLY A 176 -17.53 -22.91 -32.94
N SER A 177 -17.63 -24.11 -33.50
CA SER A 177 -16.49 -25.02 -33.58
C SER A 177 -15.70 -24.75 -34.86
N VAL A 178 -14.38 -24.84 -34.78
CA VAL A 178 -13.49 -24.70 -35.95
C VAL A 178 -13.85 -25.71 -37.06
N TRP A 179 -14.35 -26.89 -36.67
CA TRP A 179 -14.88 -27.89 -37.60
C TRP A 179 -16.13 -27.43 -38.35
N ALA A 180 -17.05 -26.70 -37.70
CA ALA A 180 -18.22 -26.15 -38.38
C ALA A 180 -17.83 -25.09 -39.42
N PHE A 181 -16.79 -24.29 -39.15
CA PHE A 181 -16.20 -23.38 -40.12
C PHE A 181 -15.67 -24.12 -41.35
N TYR A 182 -14.81 -25.13 -41.16
CA TYR A 182 -14.29 -25.91 -42.28
C TYR A 182 -15.38 -26.67 -43.03
N PHE A 183 -16.37 -27.21 -42.32
CA PHE A 183 -17.50 -27.90 -42.93
C PHE A 183 -18.31 -26.96 -43.83
N ALA A 184 -18.65 -25.76 -43.36
CA ALA A 184 -19.38 -24.79 -44.17
C ALA A 184 -18.57 -24.36 -45.40
N LEU A 185 -17.30 -24.01 -45.23
CA LEU A 185 -16.42 -23.61 -46.34
C LEU A 185 -16.23 -24.72 -47.37
N ILE A 186 -15.92 -25.94 -46.92
CA ILE A 186 -15.72 -27.09 -47.81
C ILE A 186 -17.04 -27.45 -48.50
N SER A 187 -18.18 -27.40 -47.80
CA SER A 187 -19.48 -27.68 -48.39
C SER A 187 -19.82 -26.72 -49.53
N GLN A 188 -19.52 -25.42 -49.37
CA GLN A 188 -19.71 -24.41 -50.41
C GLN A 188 -18.78 -24.64 -51.61
N LEU A 189 -17.49 -24.86 -51.37
CA LEU A 189 -16.53 -25.14 -52.44
C LEU A 189 -16.86 -26.44 -53.18
N LEU A 190 -17.28 -27.47 -52.45
CA LEU A 190 -17.69 -28.75 -53.01
C LEU A 190 -18.94 -28.59 -53.89
N TRP A 191 -19.93 -27.82 -53.45
CA TRP A 191 -21.13 -27.53 -54.24
C TRP A 191 -20.80 -26.84 -55.56
N VAL A 192 -19.91 -25.85 -55.52
CA VAL A 192 -19.42 -25.13 -56.71
C VAL A 192 -18.69 -26.08 -57.65
N LEU A 193 -17.76 -26.89 -57.13
CA LEU A 193 -17.00 -27.85 -57.93
C LEU A 193 -17.91 -28.90 -58.59
N LEU A 194 -18.86 -29.48 -57.85
CA LEU A 194 -19.78 -30.49 -58.38
C LEU A 194 -20.67 -29.95 -59.52
N SER A 195 -21.08 -28.69 -59.42
CA SER A 195 -21.88 -28.03 -60.46
C SER A 195 -21.02 -27.70 -61.69
N GLU A 196 -19.79 -27.19 -61.50
CA GLU A 196 -18.87 -26.86 -62.60
C GLU A 196 -18.42 -28.11 -63.39
N PHE A 197 -18.20 -29.24 -62.70
CA PHE A 197 -17.88 -30.52 -63.36
C PHE A 197 -19.09 -31.21 -64.00
N GLY A 198 -20.28 -30.59 -63.95
CA GLY A 198 -21.50 -31.12 -64.58
C GLY A 198 -22.04 -32.41 -63.94
N ILE A 199 -21.56 -32.75 -62.73
CA ILE A 199 -21.98 -33.95 -61.99
C ILE A 199 -23.36 -33.73 -61.37
N GLN A 200 -23.71 -32.48 -61.03
CA GLN A 200 -24.96 -32.10 -60.41
C GLN A 200 -25.67 -30.98 -61.19
N THR A 201 -26.82 -31.28 -61.79
CA THR A 201 -27.66 -30.33 -62.55
C THR A 201 -28.71 -29.60 -61.70
N VAL A 202 -28.74 -29.85 -60.39
CA VAL A 202 -29.77 -29.38 -59.47
C VAL A 202 -29.69 -27.86 -59.21
N ASP A 203 -28.51 -27.26 -59.31
CA ASP A 203 -28.28 -25.83 -59.04
C ASP A 203 -27.20 -25.25 -59.97
N PRO A 204 -27.56 -24.85 -61.20
CA PRO A 204 -26.64 -24.20 -62.14
C PRO A 204 -26.17 -22.84 -61.62
N TYR A 205 -24.98 -22.38 -62.07
CA TYR A 205 -24.54 -20.99 -61.85
C TYR A 205 -25.67 -20.04 -62.28
N PRO A 206 -26.16 -19.14 -61.39
CA PRO A 206 -25.48 -18.52 -60.24
C PRO A 206 -25.78 -19.12 -58.83
N PHE A 207 -26.13 -20.40 -58.74
CA PHE A 207 -26.31 -21.14 -57.48
C PHE A 207 -27.41 -20.59 -56.55
N ALA A 208 -28.60 -20.36 -57.10
CA ALA A 208 -29.72 -19.76 -56.37
C ALA A 208 -30.14 -20.59 -55.14
N PHE A 209 -30.09 -21.92 -55.23
CA PHE A 209 -30.48 -22.79 -54.12
C PHE A 209 -29.44 -22.79 -52.99
N MET A 210 -28.14 -22.84 -53.35
CA MET A 210 -27.06 -22.69 -52.38
C MET A 210 -27.13 -21.33 -51.68
N ALA A 211 -27.33 -20.25 -52.44
CA ALA A 211 -27.45 -18.90 -51.89
C ALA A 211 -28.64 -18.79 -50.91
N PHE A 212 -29.79 -19.37 -51.25
CA PHE A 212 -30.96 -19.44 -50.36
C PHE A 212 -30.68 -20.20 -49.06
N LEU A 213 -30.05 -21.37 -49.14
CA LEU A 213 -29.74 -22.17 -47.95
C LEU A 213 -28.73 -21.44 -47.04
N SER A 214 -27.76 -20.77 -47.65
CA SER A 214 -26.75 -19.98 -46.94
C SER A 214 -27.35 -18.74 -46.28
N THR A 215 -28.24 -17.99 -46.94
CA THR A 215 -28.91 -16.85 -46.30
C THR A 215 -29.81 -17.28 -45.15
N LEU A 216 -30.47 -18.44 -45.25
CA LEU A 216 -31.23 -19.02 -44.15
C LEU A 216 -30.32 -19.37 -42.96
N ALA A 217 -29.16 -20.00 -43.22
CA ALA A 217 -28.18 -20.31 -42.19
C ALA A 217 -27.63 -19.04 -41.53
N GLN A 218 -27.36 -17.99 -42.30
CA GLN A 218 -26.91 -16.69 -41.80
C GLN A 218 -27.93 -16.05 -40.87
N LEU A 219 -29.21 -16.12 -41.18
CA LEU A 219 -30.27 -15.61 -40.31
C LEU A 219 -30.24 -16.31 -38.95
N ILE A 220 -30.10 -17.64 -38.94
CA ILE A 220 -29.96 -18.42 -37.71
C ILE A 220 -28.70 -18.02 -36.95
N PHE A 221 -27.55 -17.88 -37.64
CA PHE A 221 -26.30 -17.46 -37.01
C PHE A 221 -26.42 -16.05 -36.41
N MET A 222 -27.11 -15.12 -37.06
CA MET A 222 -27.32 -13.77 -36.53
C MET A 222 -28.11 -13.78 -35.23
N ILE A 223 -29.18 -14.60 -35.14
CA ILE A 223 -29.94 -14.78 -33.89
C ILE A 223 -29.06 -15.36 -32.78
N VAL A 224 -28.28 -16.39 -33.09
CA VAL A 224 -27.39 -17.06 -32.14
C VAL A 224 -26.30 -16.11 -31.62
N ILE A 225 -25.68 -15.34 -32.52
CA ILE A 225 -24.68 -14.33 -32.19
C ILE A 225 -25.29 -13.26 -31.28
N MET A 226 -26.49 -12.76 -31.60
CA MET A 226 -27.16 -11.72 -30.81
C MET A 226 -27.48 -12.20 -29.39
N VAL A 227 -28.03 -13.40 -29.24
CA VAL A 227 -28.28 -13.98 -27.90
C VAL A 227 -26.97 -14.26 -27.16
N GLY A 228 -25.93 -14.72 -27.88
CA GLY A 228 -24.60 -14.89 -27.31
C GLY A 228 -24.03 -13.59 -26.74
N GLN A 229 -24.15 -12.48 -27.47
CA GLN A 229 -23.70 -11.16 -27.03
C GLN A 229 -24.47 -10.65 -25.81
N ASP A 230 -25.77 -10.86 -25.75
CA ASP A 230 -26.61 -10.48 -24.62
C ASP A 230 -26.24 -11.25 -23.33
N VAL A 231 -26.00 -12.56 -23.42
CA VAL A 231 -25.50 -13.38 -22.30
C VAL A 231 -24.10 -12.92 -21.85
N LEU A 232 -23.20 -12.63 -22.81
CA LEU A 232 -21.87 -12.09 -22.51
C LEU A 232 -21.97 -10.72 -21.82
N GLY A 233 -22.88 -9.85 -22.28
CA GLY A 233 -23.14 -8.53 -21.69
C GLY A 233 -23.54 -8.63 -20.23
N ARG A 234 -24.53 -9.48 -19.90
CA ARG A 234 -24.95 -9.72 -18.50
C ARG A 234 -23.81 -10.24 -17.62
N THR A 235 -22.92 -11.05 -18.20
CA THR A 235 -21.75 -11.57 -17.48
C THR A 235 -20.75 -10.47 -17.19
N GLY A 236 -20.52 -9.57 -18.15
CA GLY A 236 -19.71 -8.37 -17.99
C GLY A 236 -20.25 -7.42 -16.92
N ASP A 237 -21.57 -7.21 -16.90
CA ASP A 237 -22.24 -6.37 -15.89
C ASP A 237 -22.07 -6.95 -14.48
N ARG A 238 -22.37 -8.25 -14.29
CA ARG A 238 -22.17 -8.95 -13.01
C ARG A 238 -20.72 -8.90 -12.53
N ARG A 239 -19.76 -9.05 -13.45
CA ARG A 239 -18.32 -8.95 -13.12
C ARG A 239 -17.95 -7.53 -12.68
N SER A 240 -18.51 -6.52 -13.33
CA SER A 240 -18.28 -5.11 -12.98
C SER A 240 -18.86 -4.78 -11.60
N GLU A 241 -20.08 -5.25 -11.32
CA GLU A 241 -20.71 -5.12 -10.00
C GLU A 241 -19.88 -5.79 -8.90
N GLN A 242 -19.44 -7.03 -9.11
CA GLN A 242 -18.58 -7.73 -8.15
C GLN A 242 -17.27 -6.98 -7.91
N THR A 243 -16.61 -6.53 -8.98
CA THR A 243 -15.34 -5.78 -8.86
C THR A 243 -15.53 -4.47 -8.10
N PHE A 244 -16.66 -3.79 -8.30
CA PHE A 244 -17.01 -2.58 -7.57
C PHE A 244 -17.19 -2.87 -6.06
N LEU A 245 -17.95 -3.92 -5.71
CA LEU A 245 -18.18 -4.32 -4.32
C LEU A 245 -16.90 -4.81 -3.63
N ASP A 246 -16.01 -5.49 -4.36
CA ASP A 246 -14.68 -5.89 -3.89
C ASP A 246 -13.86 -4.66 -3.50
N ALA A 247 -13.79 -3.66 -4.40
CA ALA A 247 -13.06 -2.42 -4.15
C ALA A 247 -13.64 -1.62 -2.98
N GLU A 248 -14.97 -1.54 -2.87
CA GLU A 248 -15.65 -0.89 -1.75
C GLU A 248 -15.29 -1.56 -0.41
N ALA A 249 -15.33 -2.89 -0.36
CA ALA A 249 -14.98 -3.65 0.83
C ALA A 249 -13.51 -3.47 1.23
N ILE A 250 -12.57 -3.53 0.27
CA ILE A 250 -11.16 -3.27 0.53
C ILE A 250 -10.97 -1.86 1.10
N LEU A 251 -11.59 -0.85 0.47
CA LEU A 251 -11.48 0.53 0.93
C LEU A 251 -12.08 0.72 2.33
N HIS A 252 -13.19 0.05 2.63
CA HIS A 252 -13.79 0.06 3.97
C HIS A 252 -12.83 -0.50 5.02
N GLU A 253 -12.22 -1.65 4.77
CA GLU A 253 -11.26 -2.26 5.71
C GLU A 253 -9.97 -1.42 5.85
N CYS A 254 -9.50 -0.79 4.77
CA CYS A 254 -8.38 0.16 4.84
C CYS A 254 -8.70 1.37 5.73
N ARG A 255 -9.90 1.94 5.61
CA ARG A 255 -10.34 3.05 6.48
C ARG A 255 -10.42 2.61 7.94
N ARG A 256 -10.92 1.41 8.20
CA ARG A 256 -10.99 0.82 9.53
C ARG A 256 -9.61 0.64 10.14
N MET A 257 -8.67 0.10 9.38
CA MET A 257 -7.28 -0.05 9.80
C MET A 257 -6.64 1.30 10.14
N LYS A 258 -6.82 2.32 9.29
CA LYS A 258 -6.36 3.68 9.56
C LYS A 258 -6.96 4.26 10.84
N ALA A 259 -8.25 4.05 11.10
CA ALA A 259 -8.90 4.54 12.31
C ALA A 259 -8.30 3.91 13.59
N ARG A 260 -7.97 2.61 13.55
CA ARG A 260 -7.29 1.91 14.65
C ARG A 260 -5.87 2.43 14.87
N LEU A 261 -5.08 2.55 13.81
CA LEU A 261 -3.71 3.09 13.90
C LEU A 261 -3.70 4.49 14.51
N ASN A 262 -4.59 5.38 14.05
CA ASN A 262 -4.73 6.73 14.63
C ASN A 262 -5.12 6.70 16.11
N ALA A 263 -5.91 5.71 16.55
CA ALA A 263 -6.27 5.56 17.95
C ALA A 263 -5.07 5.06 18.78
N GLN A 264 -4.31 4.10 18.27
CA GLN A 264 -3.07 3.60 18.88
C GLN A 264 -2.03 4.72 19.02
N ASP A 265 -1.83 5.52 17.98
CA ASP A 265 -0.87 6.63 17.99
C ASP A 265 -1.18 7.63 19.11
N ARG A 266 -2.46 7.95 19.33
CA ARG A 266 -2.87 8.82 20.45
C ARG A 266 -2.58 8.21 21.82
N VAL A 267 -2.77 6.89 21.97
CA VAL A 267 -2.47 6.20 23.23
C VAL A 267 -0.97 6.21 23.48
N ILE A 268 -0.17 5.88 22.46
CA ILE A 268 1.30 5.89 22.54
C ILE A 268 1.82 7.29 22.87
N ASP A 269 1.29 8.33 22.23
CA ASP A 269 1.65 9.72 22.52
C ASP A 269 1.32 10.08 23.99
N SER A 270 0.13 9.71 24.46
CA SER A 270 -0.28 9.96 25.85
C SER A 270 0.59 9.20 26.87
N LEU A 271 0.94 7.94 26.59
CA LEU A 271 1.81 7.12 27.43
C LEU A 271 3.24 7.67 27.45
N THR A 272 3.76 8.08 26.29
CA THR A 272 5.08 8.68 26.16
C THR A 272 5.16 10.00 26.92
N GLY A 273 4.13 10.85 26.81
CA GLY A 273 4.00 12.07 27.59
C GLY A 273 3.94 11.81 29.10
N TYR A 274 3.13 10.84 29.53
CA TYR A 274 3.01 10.45 30.95
C TYR A 274 4.34 9.93 31.51
N VAL A 275 4.99 8.99 30.81
CA VAL A 275 6.28 8.41 31.23
C VAL A 275 7.35 9.50 31.29
N THR A 276 7.47 10.33 30.25
CA THR A 276 8.46 11.43 30.23
C THR A 276 8.22 12.41 31.37
N GLY A 277 6.97 12.77 31.65
CA GLY A 277 6.60 13.65 32.76
C GLY A 277 6.95 13.03 34.12
N ARG A 278 6.63 11.74 34.32
CA ARG A 278 6.94 11.01 35.56
C ARG A 278 8.44 10.86 35.79
N VAL A 279 9.20 10.50 34.76
CA VAL A 279 10.67 10.40 34.83
C VAL A 279 11.28 11.76 35.14
N SER A 280 10.84 12.83 34.48
CA SER A 280 11.34 14.19 34.72
C SER A 280 11.02 14.68 36.13
N GLU A 281 9.84 14.35 36.66
CA GLU A 281 9.45 14.67 38.05
C GLU A 281 10.30 13.91 39.07
N GLN A 282 10.48 12.59 38.91
CA GLN A 282 11.31 11.77 39.82
C GLN A 282 12.77 12.22 39.83
N LEU A 283 13.33 12.46 38.65
CA LEU A 283 14.70 12.94 38.51
C LEU A 283 14.86 14.37 39.02
N GLY A 284 13.86 15.24 38.81
CA GLY A 284 13.81 16.58 39.38
C GLY A 284 13.82 16.60 40.90
N ARG A 285 13.05 15.69 41.54
CA ARG A 285 13.06 15.50 43.01
C ARG A 285 14.43 15.10 43.53
N ALA A 286 15.04 14.06 42.95
CA ALA A 286 16.36 13.60 43.36
C ALA A 286 17.45 14.67 43.16
N LEU A 287 17.33 15.45 42.08
CA LEU A 287 18.21 16.58 41.80
C LEU A 287 18.07 17.68 42.86
N HIS A 288 16.84 18.03 43.24
CA HIS A 288 16.56 19.00 44.30
C HIS A 288 17.08 18.52 45.66
N GLU A 289 16.79 17.28 46.05
CA GLU A 289 17.28 16.71 47.31
C GLU A 289 18.81 16.73 47.38
N THR A 290 19.48 16.40 46.28
CA THR A 290 20.95 16.43 46.20
C THR A 290 21.48 17.86 46.27
N SER A 291 20.81 18.82 45.62
CA SER A 291 21.21 20.23 45.60
C SER A 291 21.01 20.88 46.97
N GLU A 292 19.86 20.66 47.63
CA GLU A 292 19.58 21.17 48.97
C GLU A 292 20.56 20.64 50.01
N ARG A 293 20.97 19.36 49.92
CA ARG A 293 22.00 18.80 50.82
C ARG A 293 23.33 19.54 50.67
N VAL A 294 23.72 19.89 49.44
CA VAL A 294 24.96 20.62 49.16
C VAL A 294 24.87 22.06 49.65
N ASP A 295 23.75 22.73 49.38
CA ASP A 295 23.53 24.10 49.82
C ASP A 295 23.42 24.20 51.35
N HIS A 296 22.82 23.19 51.99
CA HIS A 296 22.80 23.07 53.45
C HIS A 296 24.21 22.87 54.02
N GLN A 297 25.02 21.99 53.43
CA GLN A 297 26.42 21.79 53.84
C GLN A 297 27.24 23.08 53.69
N ALA A 298 27.06 23.81 52.58
CA ALA A 298 27.73 25.08 52.34
C ALA A 298 27.32 26.15 53.37
N ARG A 299 26.01 26.24 53.68
CA ARG A 299 25.49 27.13 54.73
C ARG A 299 26.06 26.76 56.10
N ALA A 300 26.02 25.49 56.50
CA ALA A 300 26.57 25.02 57.77
C ALA A 300 28.07 25.33 57.90
N HIS A 301 28.84 25.09 56.83
CA HIS A 301 30.26 25.45 56.79
C HIS A 301 30.48 26.96 56.90
N ALA A 302 29.69 27.77 56.20
CA ALA A 302 29.76 29.23 56.31
C ALA A 302 29.51 29.68 57.75
N VAL A 303 28.45 29.20 58.40
CA VAL A 303 28.13 29.51 59.81
C VAL A 303 29.28 29.12 60.75
N MET A 304 29.91 27.96 60.55
CA MET A 304 31.07 27.52 61.35
C MET A 304 32.30 28.43 61.17
N THR A 305 32.50 28.98 59.97
CA THR A 305 33.68 29.81 59.65
C THR A 305 33.50 31.30 59.92
N THR A 306 32.29 31.86 59.77
CA THR A 306 32.02 33.30 59.88
C THR A 306 31.23 33.68 61.14
N GLY A 307 30.63 32.71 61.84
CA GLY A 307 29.87 32.93 63.08
C GLY A 307 28.50 33.60 62.91
N GLN A 308 28.09 33.93 61.69
CA GLN A 308 26.78 34.52 61.38
C GLN A 308 25.84 33.44 60.83
N ALA A 309 24.70 33.23 61.49
CA ALA A 309 23.67 32.27 61.07
C ALA A 309 22.46 33.00 60.47
N PRO A 310 22.20 32.84 59.15
CA PRO A 310 20.90 33.15 58.58
C PRO A 310 19.78 32.39 59.31
N ALA A 311 18.60 33.00 59.49
CA ALA A 311 17.49 32.41 60.25
C ALA A 311 16.96 31.08 59.66
N ASP A 312 17.23 30.84 58.38
CA ASP A 312 16.85 29.68 57.58
C ASP A 312 18.01 28.69 57.35
N ALA A 313 19.19 28.92 57.95
CA ALA A 313 20.39 28.14 57.69
C ALA A 313 20.27 26.64 58.05
N ALA A 314 19.43 26.30 59.02
CA ALA A 314 19.26 24.93 59.53
C ALA A 314 18.17 24.12 58.79
N ALA A 315 17.28 24.76 58.04
CA ALA A 315 16.14 24.08 57.41
C ALA A 315 16.49 23.50 56.03
N LEU A 316 16.19 22.21 55.84
CA LEU A 316 16.18 21.56 54.53
C LEU A 316 14.80 21.78 53.90
N ARG A 317 14.75 22.37 52.70
CA ARG A 317 13.47 22.59 52.01
C ARG A 317 13.02 21.32 51.31
N HIS A 318 11.79 20.90 51.58
CA HIS A 318 11.20 19.76 50.89
C HIS A 318 10.73 20.13 49.48
N TRP A 319 10.73 19.16 48.56
CA TRP A 319 10.26 19.36 47.18
C TRP A 319 8.85 19.97 47.11
N ASP A 320 7.96 19.53 48.00
CA ASP A 320 6.56 19.97 48.02
C ASP A 320 6.37 21.40 48.55
N GLU A 321 7.41 21.98 49.16
CA GLU A 321 7.42 23.35 49.67
C GLU A 321 7.87 24.37 48.61
N LEU A 322 8.38 23.90 47.47
CA LEU A 322 8.86 24.74 46.38
C LEU A 322 7.72 25.36 45.57
N THR A 323 7.99 26.56 45.04
CA THR A 323 7.10 27.18 44.05
C THR A 323 7.03 26.33 42.77
N GLU A 324 5.95 26.47 42.00
CA GLU A 324 5.81 25.74 40.73
C GLU A 324 6.91 26.11 39.72
N THR A 325 7.36 27.37 39.73
CA THR A 325 8.45 27.87 38.89
C THR A 325 9.78 27.18 39.22
N ASP A 326 10.07 26.99 40.51
CA ASP A 326 11.30 26.30 40.95
C ASP A 326 11.26 24.81 40.59
N ARG A 327 10.12 24.15 40.84
CA ARG A 327 9.92 22.74 40.44
C ARG A 327 10.07 22.57 38.94
N GLN A 328 9.52 23.48 38.14
CA GLN A 328 9.66 23.45 36.68
C GLN A 328 11.11 23.62 36.22
N THR A 329 11.91 24.42 36.93
CA THR A 329 13.34 24.58 36.66
C THR A 329 14.08 23.27 36.87
N TYR A 330 13.84 22.58 37.99
CA TYR A 330 14.43 21.27 38.27
C TYR A 330 13.97 20.18 37.28
N ARG A 331 12.69 20.16 36.87
CA ARG A 331 12.21 19.24 35.81
C ARG A 331 12.92 19.48 34.47
N THR A 332 13.13 20.74 34.11
CA THR A 332 13.84 21.11 32.87
C THR A 332 15.31 20.70 32.94
N GLN A 333 15.95 20.88 34.11
CA GLN A 333 17.32 20.46 34.33
C GLN A 333 17.45 18.93 34.28
N ALA A 334 16.51 18.20 34.91
CA ALA A 334 16.41 16.76 34.86
C ALA A 334 16.31 16.23 33.43
N ARG A 335 15.47 16.84 32.58
CA ARG A 335 15.39 16.48 31.15
C ARG A 335 16.74 16.65 30.44
N GLY A 336 17.47 17.72 30.75
CA GLY A 336 18.80 17.98 30.22
C GLY A 336 19.84 16.91 30.59
N ILE A 337 19.73 16.30 31.77
CA ILE A 337 20.60 15.18 32.17
C ILE A 337 20.41 14.00 31.21
N GLY A 338 19.17 13.62 30.90
CA GLY A 338 18.88 12.52 29.96
C GLY A 338 19.45 12.77 28.56
N GLU A 339 19.32 13.99 28.05
CA GLU A 339 19.88 14.39 26.74
C GLU A 339 21.43 14.36 26.74
N ASN A 340 22.07 14.84 27.82
CA ASN A 340 23.51 14.82 27.94
C ASN A 340 24.05 13.38 28.00
N LEU A 341 23.37 12.48 28.70
CA LEU A 341 23.71 11.05 28.74
C LEU A 341 23.58 10.41 27.36
N ALA A 342 22.51 10.70 26.63
CA ALA A 342 22.33 10.19 25.27
C ALA A 342 23.46 10.65 24.33
N ALA A 343 23.94 11.88 24.48
CA ALA A 343 25.04 12.44 23.70
C ALA A 343 26.38 11.72 23.95
N ILE A 344 26.61 11.23 25.18
CA ILE A 344 27.78 10.39 25.52
C ILE A 344 27.52 8.88 25.30
N GLY A 345 26.40 8.50 24.68
CA GLY A 345 26.08 7.11 24.33
C GLY A 345 25.46 6.29 25.47
N TYR A 346 24.96 6.93 26.52
CA TYR A 346 24.26 6.28 27.63
C TYR A 346 22.76 6.52 27.58
N PHE A 347 21.97 5.55 28.03
CA PHE A 347 20.53 5.70 28.18
C PHE A 347 20.10 5.31 29.60
N MET A 348 19.07 5.99 30.09
CA MET A 348 18.53 5.79 31.43
C MET A 348 17.42 4.74 31.39
N VAL A 349 17.47 3.77 32.29
CA VAL A 349 16.43 2.74 32.46
C VAL A 349 16.02 2.66 33.93
N PRO A 350 14.78 2.21 34.26
CA PRO A 350 14.40 1.93 35.64
C PRO A 350 15.41 0.95 36.28
N ALA A 351 15.74 1.16 37.55
CA ALA A 351 16.67 0.29 38.25
C ALA A 351 16.10 -1.13 38.40
N PHE A 352 16.94 -2.15 38.18
CA PHE A 352 16.63 -3.56 38.44
C PHE A 352 17.39 -4.03 39.69
N GLU A 353 17.01 -5.17 40.29
CA GLU A 353 17.64 -5.69 41.54
C GLU A 353 19.18 -5.83 41.45
N ALA A 354 19.73 -6.05 40.26
CA ALA A 354 21.17 -6.00 39.98
C ALA A 354 21.58 -4.58 39.56
N ALA A 355 21.73 -3.68 40.53
CA ALA A 355 22.25 -2.34 40.29
C ALA A 355 23.71 -2.41 39.83
N TYR A 356 23.96 -2.13 38.55
CA TYR A 356 25.32 -1.91 38.06
C TYR A 356 25.74 -0.48 38.41
N GLU A 357 26.66 -0.31 39.36
CA GLU A 357 27.38 0.95 39.55
C GLU A 357 28.33 1.15 38.36
N ILE A 358 27.81 1.71 37.26
CA ILE A 358 28.69 2.22 36.21
C ILE A 358 29.05 3.66 36.61
N GLY A 359 30.30 3.84 37.06
CA GLY A 359 30.90 5.15 37.25
C GLY A 359 31.37 5.71 35.90
N PHE A 360 31.11 6.99 35.66
CA PHE A 360 31.66 7.70 34.50
C PHE A 360 33.16 7.91 34.68
N ASP A 361 33.93 7.80 33.60
CA ASP A 361 35.34 8.18 33.62
C ASP A 361 35.52 9.72 33.67
N ASP A 362 36.75 10.19 33.91
CA ASP A 362 37.01 11.64 34.04
C ASP A 362 36.79 12.40 32.71
N GLU A 363 36.91 11.75 31.54
CA GLU A 363 36.61 12.38 30.24
C GLU A 363 35.11 12.55 30.05
N GLU A 364 34.32 11.51 30.34
CA GLU A 364 32.85 11.49 30.32
C GLU A 364 32.29 12.53 31.31
N ILE A 365 32.84 12.63 32.52
CA ILE A 365 32.49 13.69 33.49
C ILE A 365 32.80 15.07 32.91
N GLY A 366 33.95 15.23 32.24
CA GLY A 366 34.34 16.47 31.58
C GLY A 366 33.36 16.88 30.47
N LEU A 367 32.91 15.92 29.66
CA LEU A 367 31.92 16.12 28.60
C LEU A 367 30.55 16.51 29.17
N LEU A 368 30.07 15.80 30.19
CA LEU A 368 28.80 16.13 30.87
C LEU A 368 28.81 17.53 31.47
N ALA A 369 29.91 17.91 32.12
CA ALA A 369 30.09 19.25 32.69
C ALA A 369 30.11 20.34 31.61
N ARG A 370 30.78 20.08 30.48
CA ARG A 370 30.80 20.98 29.33
C ARG A 370 29.40 21.17 28.73
N PHE A 371 28.65 20.09 28.53
CA PHE A 371 27.30 20.17 27.95
C PHE A 371 26.32 20.93 28.86
N GLU A 372 26.41 20.76 30.18
CA GLU A 372 25.62 21.54 31.13
C GLU A 372 25.99 23.04 31.06
N TYR A 373 27.29 23.35 31.02
CA TYR A 373 27.78 24.72 30.91
C TYR A 373 27.28 25.41 29.65
N GLU A 374 27.49 24.79 28.49
CA GLU A 374 27.08 25.34 27.20
C GLU A 374 25.57 25.59 27.14
N ARG A 375 24.77 24.66 27.68
CA ARG A 375 23.31 24.80 27.77
C ARG A 375 22.91 25.94 28.71
N ARG A 376 23.55 26.08 29.86
CA ARG A 376 23.34 27.21 30.79
C ARG A 376 23.67 28.54 30.12
N MET A 377 24.80 28.62 29.42
CA MET A 377 25.20 29.84 28.70
C MET A 377 24.25 30.16 27.55
N ALA A 378 23.74 29.16 26.84
CA ALA A 378 22.72 29.37 25.82
C ALA A 378 21.42 29.95 26.39
N ARG A 379 20.96 29.47 27.56
CA ARG A 379 19.79 30.03 28.25
C ARG A 379 20.00 31.49 28.67
N LEU A 380 21.13 31.79 29.32
CA LEU A 380 21.47 33.16 29.73
C LEU A 380 21.54 34.12 28.52
N ARG A 381 22.12 33.66 27.40
CA ARG A 381 22.15 34.43 26.15
C ARG A 381 20.75 34.70 25.59
N ALA A 382 19.86 33.72 25.64
CA ALA A 382 18.48 33.88 25.19
C ALA A 382 17.69 34.84 26.09
N GLU A 383 17.82 34.73 27.42
CA GLU A 383 17.20 35.64 28.38
C GLU A 383 17.69 37.08 28.22
N ARG A 384 18.99 37.28 27.94
CA ARG A 384 19.55 38.61 27.65
C ARG A 384 18.97 39.19 26.35
N LEU A 385 18.76 38.37 25.32
CA LEU A 385 18.16 38.79 24.06
C LEU A 385 16.71 39.26 24.26
N ASP A 386 15.96 38.58 25.13
CA ASP A 386 14.55 38.88 25.43
C ASP A 386 14.38 40.14 26.32
N ARG A 387 15.31 40.36 27.26
CA ARG A 387 15.28 41.52 28.18
C ARG A 387 15.69 42.85 27.51
N GLY A 388 16.22 42.81 26.28
CA GLY A 388 16.74 43.98 25.57
C GLY A 388 18.13 44.43 26.05
N PRO A 389 18.78 45.38 25.37
CA PRO A 389 20.11 45.86 25.75
C PRO A 389 20.04 46.69 27.04
N HIS A 390 20.46 46.10 28.16
CA HIS A 390 20.75 46.81 29.39
C HIS A 390 22.28 47.00 29.49
N GLU A 391 22.74 48.24 29.64
CA GLU A 391 24.15 48.56 29.96
C GLU A 391 24.35 48.44 31.47
N ASP A 392 24.47 47.22 31.99
CA ASP A 392 25.04 47.00 33.32
C ASP A 392 26.56 46.78 33.16
N PRO A 393 27.44 47.58 33.81
CA PRO A 393 28.89 47.42 33.69
C PRO A 393 29.44 46.07 34.15
N ASP A 394 28.66 45.28 34.91
CA ASP A 394 29.02 43.91 35.34
C ASP A 394 28.56 42.81 34.35
N ASP A 395 27.98 43.18 33.21
CA ASP A 395 27.33 42.25 32.28
C ASP A 395 28.30 41.60 31.27
N ALA A 396 29.53 41.30 31.73
CA ALA A 396 30.57 40.67 30.93
C ALA A 396 30.07 39.39 30.23
N GLN A 397 30.43 39.23 28.95
CA GLN A 397 30.02 38.06 28.18
C GLN A 397 30.72 36.81 28.77
N PRO A 398 29.96 35.76 29.15
CA PRO A 398 30.58 34.58 29.75
C PRO A 398 31.56 33.91 28.79
N LEU A 399 32.75 33.58 29.30
CA LEU A 399 33.85 32.98 28.54
C LEU A 399 33.47 31.60 27.97
N PRO A 400 34.03 31.19 26.81
CA PRO A 400 33.93 29.81 26.34
C PRO A 400 34.48 28.80 27.36
N TRP A 401 33.98 27.55 27.34
CA TRP A 401 34.37 26.50 28.30
C TRP A 401 35.89 26.29 28.39
N HIS A 402 36.58 26.36 27.25
CA HIS A 402 38.03 26.16 27.15
C HIS A 402 38.83 27.29 27.81
N ASP A 403 38.28 28.50 27.83
CA ASP A 403 38.94 29.71 28.37
C ASP A 403 38.60 29.95 29.85
N LEU A 404 37.72 29.12 30.42
CA LEU A 404 37.28 29.25 31.80
C LEU A 404 38.43 28.86 32.76
N PRO A 405 38.72 29.67 33.80
CA PRO A 405 39.72 29.30 34.81
C PRO A 405 39.34 28.00 35.52
N GLN A 406 40.36 27.25 35.98
CA GLN A 406 40.17 25.94 36.63
C GLN A 406 39.18 26.02 37.81
N SER A 407 39.25 27.09 38.60
CA SER A 407 38.34 27.37 39.72
C SER A 407 36.87 27.45 39.29
N GLY A 408 36.59 28.02 38.11
CA GLY A 408 35.24 28.10 37.54
C GLY A 408 34.72 26.75 37.01
N ARG A 409 35.61 25.92 36.45
CA ARG A 409 35.26 24.57 35.94
C ARG A 409 34.97 23.56 37.04
N ILE A 410 35.62 23.70 38.20
CA ILE A 410 35.46 22.76 39.33
C ILE A 410 34.00 22.59 39.75
N ARG A 411 33.22 23.68 39.79
CA ARG A 411 31.79 23.61 40.16
C ARG A 411 30.99 22.71 39.22
N TYR A 412 31.22 22.82 37.92
CA TYR A 412 30.52 22.04 36.90
C TYR A 412 30.98 20.57 36.88
N LEU A 413 32.28 20.32 37.07
CA LEU A 413 32.81 18.96 37.22
C LEU A 413 32.28 18.27 38.48
N GLN A 414 32.19 18.99 39.60
CA GLN A 414 31.59 18.48 40.83
C GLN A 414 30.09 18.20 40.68
N ALA A 415 29.36 19.05 39.94
CA ALA A 415 27.97 18.79 39.61
C ALA A 415 27.81 17.53 38.74
N ALA A 416 28.65 17.38 37.70
CA ALA A 416 28.64 16.21 36.82
C ALA A 416 28.95 14.90 37.57
N ARG A 417 29.89 14.92 38.54
CA ARG A 417 30.22 13.76 39.39
C ARG A 417 29.06 13.29 40.27
N ARG A 418 28.05 14.13 40.51
CA ARG A 418 26.86 13.78 41.32
C ARG A 418 25.75 13.16 40.48
N ILE A 419 25.82 13.23 39.15
CA ILE A 419 24.80 12.69 38.24
C ILE A 419 24.48 11.21 38.54
N PRO A 420 25.46 10.30 38.73
CA PRO A 420 25.16 8.91 39.09
C PRO A 420 24.28 8.76 40.34
N VAL A 421 24.59 9.53 41.39
CA VAL A 421 23.85 9.53 42.67
C VAL A 421 22.44 10.07 42.50
N ILE A 422 22.25 11.09 41.66
CA ILE A 422 20.94 11.65 41.36
C ILE A 422 20.07 10.62 40.61
N ILE A 423 20.66 9.91 39.64
CA ILE A 423 19.97 8.89 38.85
C ILE A 423 19.57 7.71 39.73
N SER A 424 20.48 7.20 40.56
CA SER A 424 20.20 6.10 41.48
C SER A 424 19.18 6.50 42.55
N GLY A 425 19.26 7.72 43.07
CA GLY A 425 18.30 8.28 44.03
C GLY A 425 16.89 8.43 43.46
N ALA A 426 16.77 8.63 42.15
CA ALA A 426 15.49 8.67 41.45
C ALA A 426 14.96 7.27 41.08
N GLY A 427 15.68 6.18 41.40
CA GLY A 427 15.30 4.80 41.09
C GLY A 427 15.62 4.38 39.65
N PHE A 428 16.60 5.02 39.03
CA PHE A 428 17.07 4.71 37.68
C PHE A 428 18.52 4.21 37.69
N GLN A 429 18.93 3.59 36.59
CA GLN A 429 20.31 3.22 36.30
C GLN A 429 20.66 3.62 34.86
N VAL A 430 21.95 3.75 34.57
CA VAL A 430 22.45 4.05 33.22
C VAL A 430 23.01 2.80 32.56
N LEU A 431 22.75 2.66 31.27
CA LEU A 431 23.32 1.60 30.43
C LEU A 431 24.08 2.23 29.26
N ARG A 432 25.27 1.70 28.98
CA ARG A 432 26.05 2.10 27.81
C ARG A 432 25.46 1.46 26.55
N SER A 433 25.22 2.25 25.52
CA SER A 433 24.83 1.77 24.20
C SER A 433 25.98 1.01 23.56
N THR A 434 25.77 -0.24 23.14
CA THR A 434 26.77 -1.10 22.52
C THR A 434 27.16 -0.67 21.10
N ARG A 435 26.77 0.53 20.63
CA ARG A 435 27.12 1.00 19.29
C ARG A 435 28.52 1.62 19.29
N PRO A 436 29.41 1.23 18.35
CA PRO A 436 30.75 1.78 18.26
C PRO A 436 30.67 3.26 17.89
N HIS A 437 31.46 4.10 18.56
CA HIS A 437 31.66 5.50 18.19
C HIS A 437 31.96 5.60 16.69
N LEU A 438 31.08 6.24 15.92
CA LEU A 438 31.48 6.88 14.69
C LEU A 438 32.45 7.98 15.10
N ALA A 439 33.75 7.64 15.06
CA ALA A 439 34.83 8.59 15.21
C ALA A 439 34.53 9.78 14.29
N ALA A 440 34.43 10.97 14.87
CA ALA A 440 34.46 12.20 14.12
C ALA A 440 35.70 12.13 13.21
N ALA A 441 35.47 12.16 11.90
CA ALA A 441 36.54 12.27 10.93
C ALA A 441 37.41 13.49 11.30
N PRO A 442 38.74 13.35 11.36
CA PRO A 442 39.59 14.52 11.55
C PRO A 442 39.36 15.45 10.36
N ALA A 443 38.99 16.70 10.66
CA ALA A 443 38.98 17.76 9.68
C ALA A 443 40.41 17.90 9.11
N GLY A 444 40.55 17.55 7.83
CA GLY A 444 41.71 17.86 6.99
C GLY A 444 41.34 18.92 5.99
#